data_AF-A0AA38L5B2-F1
#
_entry.id   AF-A0AA38L5B2-F1
#
_cell.length_a   1.000
_cell.length_b   1.000
_cell.length_c   1.000
_cell.angle_alpha   90.00
_cell.angle_beta   90.00
_cell.angle_gamma   90.00
#
_symmetry.space_group_name_H-M   'P 1'
#
loop_
_entity.id
_entity.type
_entity.pdbx_description
1 polymer ?
#
loop_
_entity_poly.entity_id
_entity_poly.type
_entity_poly.pdbx_seq_one_letter_code
_entity_poly.pdbx_strand_id
1 'polypeptide(L)'
;MVSHHAPATRLGLYFALSLFSIVLLGVTAARIHQTLNFAPGVSFFDPIVVELLVTSALAIIWSWFIIHTIHTIRVNGPVTTFWHESIGFLIIWIMFLVGTAIATNFWANLGVCFGVFTCDILTVIVAFAWLCFITMTLIGFSTMLFLARNNGYGSIHEPLHGRWGTGQTGGRTGPTGAKV
;
A
#
# COMPACT_ATOMS: atom_id res chain seq x y z
N MET A 1 16.04 15.32 -19.12
CA MET A 1 14.62 15.68 -19.03
C MET A 1 13.93 14.65 -18.15
N VAL A 2 13.87 14.91 -16.84
CA VAL A 2 13.23 14.02 -15.85
C VAL A 2 11.75 14.39 -15.84
N SER A 3 10.90 13.52 -16.39
CA SER A 3 9.45 13.75 -16.44
C SER A 3 8.91 14.04 -15.04
N HIS A 4 8.29 15.21 -14.89
CA HIS A 4 7.47 15.62 -13.74
C HIS A 4 6.28 14.67 -13.46
N HIS A 5 6.09 13.61 -14.25
CA HIS A 5 5.00 12.65 -14.15
C HIS A 5 5.20 11.58 -13.06
N ALA A 6 6.43 11.26 -12.67
CA ALA A 6 6.69 10.19 -11.68
C ALA A 6 5.99 10.39 -10.31
N PRO A 7 6.03 11.58 -9.67
CA PRO A 7 5.35 11.78 -8.39
C PRO A 7 3.82 11.85 -8.52
N ALA A 8 3.31 12.38 -9.64
CA ALA A 8 1.87 12.46 -9.90
C ALA A 8 1.25 11.07 -10.07
N THR A 9 1.93 10.16 -10.78
CA THR A 9 1.51 8.77 -10.91
C THR A 9 1.47 8.09 -9.55
N ARG A 10 2.51 8.21 -8.72
CA ARG A 10 2.51 7.62 -7.36
C ARG A 10 1.35 8.12 -6.51
N LEU A 11 1.10 9.44 -6.51
CA LEU A 11 0.00 10.04 -5.76
C LEU A 11 -1.36 9.48 -6.22
N GLY A 12 -1.57 9.36 -7.53
CA GLY A 12 -2.76 8.76 -8.12
C GLY A 12 -2.96 7.30 -7.70
N LEU A 13 -1.89 6.49 -7.66
CA LEU A 13 -1.99 5.10 -7.23
C LEU A 13 -2.30 4.96 -5.74
N TYR A 14 -1.71 5.77 -4.85
CA TYR A 14 -2.08 5.75 -3.42
C TYR A 14 -3.52 6.20 -3.19
N PHE A 15 -4.02 7.15 -4.00
CA PHE A 15 -5.42 7.55 -3.95
C PHE A 15 -6.37 6.45 -4.45
N ALA A 16 -6.01 5.76 -5.53
CA ALA A 16 -6.79 4.61 -6.00
C ALA A 16 -6.81 3.47 -4.95
N LEU A 17 -5.66 3.19 -4.33
CA LEU A 17 -5.54 2.21 -3.24
C LEU A 17 -6.45 2.56 -2.06
N SER A 18 -6.51 3.83 -1.66
CA SER A 18 -7.36 4.27 -0.55
C SER A 18 -8.84 4.11 -0.90
N LEU A 19 -9.26 4.45 -2.12
CA LEU A 19 -10.64 4.25 -2.59
C LEU A 19 -11.03 2.76 -2.59
N PHE A 20 -10.20 1.89 -3.16
CA PHE A 20 -10.48 0.44 -3.16
C PHE A 20 -10.49 -0.15 -1.75
N SER A 21 -9.62 0.33 -0.86
CA SER A 21 -9.61 -0.08 0.54
C SER A 21 -10.86 0.38 1.30
N ILE A 22 -11.38 1.58 1.04
CA ILE A 22 -12.64 2.07 1.63
C ILE A 22 -13.81 1.19 1.19
N VAL A 23 -13.89 0.84 -0.10
CA VAL A 23 -14.92 -0.06 -0.61
C VAL A 23 -14.81 -1.43 0.06
N LEU A 24 -13.60 -2.00 0.14
CA LEU A 24 -13.37 -3.29 0.78
C LEU A 24 -13.76 -3.27 2.26
N LEU A 25 -13.42 -2.21 3.00
CA LEU A 25 -13.81 -2.01 4.40
C LEU A 25 -15.34 -1.93 4.54
N GLY A 26 -16.02 -1.17 3.68
CA GLY A 26 -17.48 -1.05 3.71
C GLY A 26 -18.19 -2.38 3.45
N VAL A 27 -17.75 -3.14 2.45
CA VAL A 27 -18.36 -4.43 2.08
C VAL A 27 -18.09 -5.50 3.14
N THR A 28 -16.87 -5.55 3.69
CA THR A 28 -16.53 -6.49 4.79
C THR A 28 -17.30 -6.17 6.07
N ALA A 29 -17.46 -4.88 6.42
CA ALA A 29 -18.28 -4.46 7.55
C ALA A 29 -19.76 -4.82 7.36
N ALA A 30 -20.30 -4.62 6.15
CA ALA A 30 -21.67 -5.01 5.82
C ALA A 30 -21.91 -6.51 6.00
N ARG A 31 -20.95 -7.36 5.57
CA ARG A 31 -21.02 -8.81 5.77
C ARG A 31 -21.04 -9.18 7.26
N ILE A 32 -20.17 -8.56 8.06
CA ILE A 32 -20.12 -8.82 9.51
C ILE A 32 -21.44 -8.45 10.17
N HIS A 33 -21.99 -7.28 9.83
CA HIS A 33 -23.28 -6.81 10.34
C HIS A 33 -24.42 -7.78 10.00
N GLN A 34 -24.42 -8.37 8.79
CA GLN A 34 -25.39 -9.39 8.42
C GLN A 34 -25.20 -10.66 9.24
N THR A 35 -23.98 -11.19 9.34
CA THR A 35 -23.71 -12.44 10.08
C THR A 35 -24.09 -12.37 11.56
N LEU A 36 -23.98 -11.18 12.18
CA LEU A 36 -24.37 -10.97 13.58
C LEU A 36 -25.89 -10.93 13.78
N ASN A 37 -26.64 -10.46 12.78
CA ASN A 37 -28.09 -10.26 12.89
C ASN A 37 -28.93 -11.48 12.46
N PHE A 38 -28.39 -12.36 11.61
CA PHE A 38 -29.16 -13.49 11.06
C PHE A 38 -29.26 -14.74 11.97
N ALA A 39 -28.45 -14.86 13.03
CA ALA A 39 -28.54 -15.99 13.96
C ALA A 39 -28.12 -15.61 15.40
N PRO A 40 -29.04 -15.10 16.24
CA PRO A 40 -28.76 -14.83 17.65
C PRO A 40 -28.60 -16.16 18.41
N GLY A 41 -27.38 -16.71 18.41
CA GLY A 41 -27.05 -17.94 19.17
C GLY A 41 -25.92 -18.80 18.58
N VAL A 42 -25.59 -18.64 17.30
CA VAL A 42 -24.43 -19.30 16.66
C VAL A 42 -23.66 -18.27 15.85
N SER A 43 -22.71 -17.57 16.49
CA SER A 43 -21.87 -16.59 15.80
C SER A 43 -20.92 -17.31 14.83
N PHE A 44 -21.31 -17.41 13.56
CA PHE A 44 -20.41 -17.81 12.48
C PHE A 44 -19.47 -16.64 12.16
N PHE A 45 -18.34 -16.60 12.89
CA PHE A 45 -17.29 -15.63 12.69
C PHE A 45 -16.30 -16.15 11.66
N ASP A 46 -16.14 -15.42 10.56
CA ASP A 46 -15.20 -15.78 9.50
C ASP A 46 -13.89 -14.99 9.69
N PRO A 47 -12.81 -15.64 10.15
CA PRO A 47 -11.57 -14.96 10.49
C PRO A 47 -10.93 -14.25 9.29
N ILE A 48 -11.14 -14.76 8.07
CA ILE A 48 -10.58 -14.17 6.85
C ILE A 48 -11.18 -12.79 6.56
N VAL A 49 -12.48 -12.61 6.83
CA VAL A 49 -13.13 -11.31 6.60
C VAL A 49 -12.64 -10.26 7.58
N VAL A 50 -12.30 -10.67 8.80
CA VAL A 50 -11.73 -9.77 9.81
C VAL A 50 -10.29 -9.41 9.46
N GLU A 51 -9.50 -10.36 8.97
CA GLU A 51 -8.17 -10.08 8.44
C GLU A 51 -8.21 -9.03 7.33
N LEU A 52 -9.07 -9.20 6.33
CA LEU A 52 -9.23 -8.25 5.23
C LEU A 52 -9.76 -6.88 5.69
N LEU A 53 -10.64 -6.85 6.70
CA LEU A 53 -11.12 -5.61 7.31
C LEU A 53 -9.98 -4.85 8.01
N VAL A 54 -9.17 -5.54 8.83
CA VAL A 54 -8.03 -4.91 9.52
C VAL A 54 -6.99 -4.45 8.51
N THR A 55 -6.71 -5.27 7.49
CA THR A 55 -5.73 -4.95 6.44
C THR A 55 -6.16 -3.75 5.61
N SER A 56 -7.44 -3.65 5.25
CA SER A 56 -7.97 -2.48 4.54
C SER A 56 -7.95 -1.21 5.39
N ALA A 57 -8.25 -1.30 6.69
CA ALA A 57 -8.12 -0.17 7.61
C ALA A 57 -6.66 0.32 7.72
N LEU A 58 -5.71 -0.59 7.87
CA LEU A 58 -4.28 -0.28 7.87
C LEU A 58 -3.84 0.35 6.54
N ALA A 59 -4.33 -0.15 5.41
CA ALA A 59 -4.03 0.39 4.09
C ALA A 59 -4.55 1.82 3.89
N ILE A 60 -5.73 2.16 4.43
CA ILE A 60 -6.27 3.52 4.42
C ILE A 60 -5.39 4.46 5.24
N ILE A 61 -5.08 4.08 6.48
CA ILE A 61 -4.24 4.86 7.39
C ILE A 61 -2.86 5.09 6.76
N TRP A 62 -2.28 4.03 6.20
CA TRP A 62 -0.98 4.08 5.52
C TRP A 62 -1.00 4.99 4.29
N SER A 63 -2.02 4.87 3.44
CA SER A 63 -2.16 5.71 2.24
C SER A 63 -2.26 7.18 2.62
N TRP A 64 -3.06 7.52 3.63
CA TRP A 64 -3.16 8.89 4.13
C TRP A 64 -1.85 9.39 4.72
N PHE A 65 -1.16 8.56 5.49
CA PHE A 65 0.16 8.89 6.04
C PHE A 65 1.17 9.23 4.93
N ILE A 66 1.22 8.46 3.85
CA ILE A 66 2.11 8.72 2.71
C ILE A 66 1.72 10.00 1.97
N ILE A 67 0.43 10.21 1.69
CA ILE A 67 -0.06 11.45 1.05
C ILE A 67 0.32 12.67 1.88
N HIS A 68 0.12 12.62 3.20
CA HIS A 68 0.47 13.69 4.12
C HIS A 68 1.99 13.94 4.15
N THR A 69 2.79 12.88 4.14
CA THR A 69 4.26 12.97 4.12
C THR A 69 4.78 13.59 2.83
N ILE A 70 4.17 13.27 1.69
CA ILE A 70 4.50 13.87 0.38
C ILE A 70 4.16 15.37 0.37
N HIS A 71 3.00 15.75 0.94
CA HIS A 71 2.57 17.15 0.99
C HIS A 71 3.41 17.99 1.97
N THR A 72 3.90 17.37 3.05
CA THR A 72 4.70 18.04 4.09
C THR A 72 6.17 18.03 3.69
N ILE A 73 6.56 18.93 2.78
CA ILE A 73 7.91 19.05 2.18
C ILE A 73 9.04 19.36 3.20
N ARG A 74 8.74 19.57 4.49
CA ARG A 74 9.62 20.28 5.43
C ARG A 74 10.10 19.51 6.67
N VAL A 75 9.83 18.21 6.79
CA VAL A 75 10.26 17.44 7.98
C VAL A 75 11.45 16.56 7.65
N ASN A 76 12.67 17.06 7.89
CA ASN A 76 13.88 16.23 7.95
C ASN A 76 13.83 15.41 9.25
N GLY A 77 13.23 14.23 9.21
CA GLY A 77 13.18 13.31 10.35
C GLY A 77 13.54 11.87 9.93
N PRO A 78 14.07 11.03 10.85
CA PRO A 78 14.42 9.64 10.54
C PRO A 78 13.21 8.79 10.09
N VAL A 79 12.00 9.23 10.41
CA VAL A 79 10.72 8.58 10.07
C VAL A 79 10.33 8.78 8.59
N THR A 80 10.92 9.74 7.88
CA THR A 80 10.64 9.99 6.45
C THR A 80 11.63 9.31 5.51
N THR A 81 12.39 8.32 6.01
CA THR A 81 13.35 7.56 5.21
C THR A 81 12.67 6.48 4.38
N PHE A 82 13.18 6.28 3.16
CA PHE A 82 12.66 5.31 2.19
C PHE A 82 12.57 3.87 2.74
N TRP A 83 13.46 3.51 3.68
CA TRP A 83 13.46 2.21 4.38
C TRP A 83 12.21 1.98 5.21
N HIS A 84 11.83 2.95 6.05
CA HIS A 84 10.68 2.79 6.95
C HIS A 84 9.37 2.71 6.15
N GLU A 85 9.27 3.49 5.08
CA GLU A 85 8.16 3.40 4.14
C GLU A 85 8.10 2.02 3.46
N SER A 86 9.24 1.49 3.01
CA SER A 86 9.30 0.20 2.32
C SER A 86 8.93 -0.97 3.25
N ILE A 87 9.33 -0.93 4.52
CA ILE A 87 8.99 -1.96 5.51
C ILE A 87 7.48 -1.99 5.77
N GLY A 88 6.87 -0.85 6.09
CA GLY A 88 5.42 -0.79 6.36
C GLY A 88 4.60 -1.18 5.14
N PHE A 89 5.03 -0.76 3.95
CA PHE A 89 4.45 -1.18 2.69
C PHE A 89 4.53 -2.70 2.48
N LEU A 90 5.68 -3.31 2.74
CA LEU A 90 5.89 -4.76 2.58
C LEU A 90 5.03 -5.58 3.55
N ILE A 91 4.85 -5.11 4.78
CA ILE A 91 3.97 -5.76 5.76
C ILE A 91 2.52 -5.79 5.24
N ILE A 92 1.98 -4.64 4.84
CA ILE A 92 0.60 -4.55 4.33
C ILE A 92 0.45 -5.36 3.03
N TRP A 93 1.49 -5.38 2.18
CA TRP A 93 1.52 -6.17 0.96
C TRP A 93 1.40 -7.68 1.23
N ILE A 94 2.14 -8.21 2.21
CA ILE A 94 2.05 -9.62 2.61
C ILE A 94 0.67 -9.92 3.19
N MET A 95 0.12 -9.05 4.03
CA MET A 95 -1.23 -9.24 4.59
C MET A 95 -2.29 -9.32 3.48
N PHE A 96 -2.23 -8.45 2.48
CA PHE A 96 -3.14 -8.56 1.32
C PHE A 96 -2.94 -9.86 0.55
N LEU A 97 -1.70 -10.30 0.32
CA LEU A 97 -1.42 -11.55 -0.40
C LEU A 97 -2.00 -12.76 0.33
N VAL A 98 -1.77 -12.87 1.63
CA VAL A 98 -2.25 -13.99 2.45
C VAL A 98 -3.77 -13.97 2.50
N GLY A 99 -4.38 -12.82 2.80
CA GLY A 99 -5.84 -12.66 2.85
C GLY A 99 -6.51 -12.98 1.52
N THR A 100 -5.97 -12.54 0.37
CA THR A 100 -6.54 -12.86 -0.96
C THR A 100 -6.35 -14.33 -1.32
N ALA A 101 -5.20 -14.93 -1.01
CA ALA A 101 -4.92 -16.32 -1.31
C ALA A 101 -5.83 -17.26 -0.53
N ILE A 102 -6.05 -17.00 0.77
CA ILE A 102 -6.94 -17.80 1.59
C ILE A 102 -8.39 -17.58 1.15
N ALA A 103 -8.81 -16.33 0.96
CA ALA A 103 -10.16 -15.99 0.49
C ALA A 103 -10.51 -16.71 -0.82
N THR A 104 -9.61 -16.71 -1.80
CA THR A 104 -9.83 -17.41 -3.08
C THR A 104 -9.91 -18.92 -2.94
N ASN A 105 -9.16 -19.52 -2.02
CA ASN A 105 -9.17 -20.97 -1.82
C ASN A 105 -10.47 -21.44 -1.15
N PHE A 106 -10.89 -20.75 -0.09
CA PHE A 106 -12.13 -21.08 0.64
C PHE A 106 -13.39 -20.83 -0.18
N TRP A 107 -13.35 -19.82 -1.05
CA TRP A 107 -14.49 -19.37 -1.84
C TRP A 107 -14.29 -19.69 -3.35
N ALA A 108 -13.53 -20.73 -3.68
CA ALA A 108 -13.19 -21.04 -5.08
C ALA A 108 -14.41 -21.41 -5.95
N ASN A 109 -15.50 -21.88 -5.35
CA ASN A 109 -16.65 -22.46 -6.08
C ASN A 109 -17.89 -21.54 -6.12
N LEU A 110 -17.68 -20.21 -6.11
CA LEU A 110 -18.80 -19.25 -6.15
C LEU A 110 -19.55 -19.22 -7.50
N GLY A 111 -18.97 -19.82 -8.55
CA GLY A 111 -19.59 -19.88 -9.87
C GLY A 111 -20.93 -20.61 -9.92
N VAL A 112 -21.26 -21.42 -8.91
CA VAL A 112 -22.50 -22.20 -8.85
C VAL A 112 -23.64 -21.42 -8.17
N CYS A 113 -23.36 -20.26 -7.56
CA CYS A 113 -24.27 -19.51 -6.69
C CYS A 113 -24.58 -18.10 -7.23
N PHE A 114 -24.52 -17.88 -8.54
CA PHE A 114 -24.88 -16.58 -9.12
C PHE A 114 -26.37 -16.26 -8.89
N GLY A 115 -26.65 -15.09 -8.31
CA GLY A 115 -28.02 -14.61 -8.06
C GLY A 115 -28.48 -14.64 -6.59
N VAL A 116 -27.63 -15.11 -5.66
CA VAL A 116 -27.88 -14.99 -4.22
C VAL A 116 -27.04 -13.83 -3.67
N PHE A 117 -27.71 -12.87 -3.01
CA PHE A 117 -27.08 -11.65 -2.47
C PHE A 117 -25.80 -11.92 -1.66
N THR A 118 -25.77 -13.01 -0.89
CA THR A 118 -24.60 -13.42 -0.10
C THR A 118 -23.40 -13.79 -0.98
N CYS A 119 -23.61 -14.54 -2.07
CA CYS A 119 -22.56 -14.96 -2.99
C CYS A 119 -22.01 -13.78 -3.80
N ASP A 120 -22.87 -12.81 -4.15
CA ASP A 120 -22.43 -11.59 -4.83
C ASP A 120 -21.49 -10.76 -3.94
N ILE A 121 -21.81 -10.59 -2.65
CA ILE A 121 -20.95 -9.87 -1.70
C ILE A 121 -19.58 -10.53 -1.56
N LEU A 122 -19.52 -11.86 -1.39
CA LEU A 122 -18.24 -12.56 -1.28
C LEU A 122 -17.39 -12.39 -2.55
N THR A 123 -18.02 -12.44 -3.73
CA THR A 123 -17.33 -12.21 -5.01
C THR A 123 -16.74 -10.80 -5.07
N VAL A 124 -17.50 -9.79 -4.65
CA VAL A 124 -17.05 -8.40 -4.58
C VAL A 124 -15.86 -8.26 -3.62
N ILE A 125 -15.91 -8.88 -2.44
CA ILE A 125 -14.80 -8.85 -1.47
C ILE A 125 -13.51 -9.40 -2.11
N VAL A 126 -13.59 -10.58 -2.74
CA VAL A 126 -12.43 -11.21 -3.40
C VAL A 126 -11.88 -10.33 -4.52
N ALA A 127 -12.77 -9.79 -5.37
CA ALA A 127 -12.36 -8.95 -6.49
C ALA A 127 -11.64 -7.68 -6.00
N PHE A 128 -12.19 -6.96 -5.02
CA PHE A 128 -11.56 -5.77 -4.47
C PHE A 128 -10.28 -6.09 -3.69
N ALA A 129 -10.19 -7.23 -3.02
CA ALA A 129 -8.97 -7.66 -2.35
C ALA A 129 -7.83 -7.90 -3.37
N TRP A 130 -8.12 -8.52 -4.51
CA TRP A 130 -7.15 -8.64 -5.62
C TRP A 130 -6.79 -7.29 -6.24
N LEU A 131 -7.75 -6.38 -6.41
CA LEU A 131 -7.46 -5.03 -6.90
C LEU A 131 -6.54 -4.26 -5.94
N CYS A 132 -6.76 -4.36 -4.63
CA CYS A 132 -5.86 -3.80 -3.62
C CYS A 132 -4.45 -4.42 -3.70
N PHE A 133 -4.35 -5.74 -3.86
CA PHE A 133 -3.06 -6.42 -4.01
C PHE A 133 -2.33 -5.97 -5.28
N ILE A 134 -3.00 -5.94 -6.43
CA ILE A 134 -2.41 -5.52 -7.72
C ILE A 134 -2.03 -4.04 -7.70
N THR A 135 -2.86 -3.17 -7.12
CA THR A 135 -2.49 -1.75 -7.00
C THR A 135 -1.28 -1.55 -6.10
N MET A 136 -1.18 -2.30 -5.00
CA MET A 136 0.04 -2.33 -4.19
C MET A 136 1.24 -2.80 -5.03
N THR A 137 1.18 -3.95 -5.70
CA THR A 137 2.33 -4.42 -6.52
C THR A 137 2.77 -3.37 -7.55
N LEU A 138 1.84 -2.67 -8.19
CA LEU A 138 2.14 -1.57 -9.11
C LEU A 138 2.84 -0.39 -8.44
N ILE A 139 2.40 0.01 -7.23
CA ILE A 139 3.06 1.05 -6.43
C ILE A 139 4.51 0.62 -6.13
N GLY A 140 4.70 -0.58 -5.57
CA GLY A 140 6.02 -1.10 -5.22
C GLY A 140 6.93 -1.25 -6.44
N PHE A 141 6.39 -1.70 -7.57
CA PHE A 141 7.16 -1.80 -8.81
C PHE A 141 7.57 -0.42 -9.34
N SER A 142 6.67 0.57 -9.28
CA SER A 142 6.96 1.94 -9.71
C SER A 142 8.05 2.61 -8.87
N THR A 143 8.09 2.34 -7.56
CA THR A 143 9.15 2.86 -6.68
C THR A 143 10.49 2.17 -6.95
N MET A 144 10.49 0.85 -7.13
CA MET A 144 11.71 0.11 -7.48
C MET A 144 12.32 0.55 -8.81
N LEU A 145 11.49 0.75 -9.84
CA LEU A 145 11.96 1.29 -11.14
C LEU A 145 12.58 2.68 -11.00
N PHE A 146 12.00 3.54 -10.15
CA PHE A 146 12.54 4.88 -9.91
C PHE A 146 13.92 4.80 -9.22
N LEU A 147 14.08 3.92 -8.23
CA LEU A 147 15.37 3.70 -7.57
C LEU A 147 16.41 3.13 -8.53
N ALA A 148 16.04 2.13 -9.33
CA ALA A 148 16.93 1.50 -10.31
C ALA A 148 17.46 2.52 -11.33
N ARG A 149 16.63 3.50 -11.73
CA ARG A 149 17.03 4.57 -12.65
C ARG A 149 17.96 5.61 -12.02
N ASN A 150 17.89 5.79 -10.70
CA ASN A 150 18.60 6.84 -9.96
C ASN A 150 19.75 6.29 -9.10
N ASN A 151 20.56 5.37 -9.63
CA ASN A 151 21.73 4.77 -8.95
C ASN A 151 21.44 3.99 -7.66
N GLY A 152 20.20 3.53 -7.44
CA GLY A 152 19.85 2.44 -6.53
C GLY A 152 20.21 2.66 -5.06
N TYR A 153 21.44 2.33 -4.69
CA TYR A 153 21.93 2.25 -3.31
C TYR A 153 22.23 3.60 -2.64
N GLY A 154 22.66 4.60 -3.40
CA GLY A 154 22.99 5.93 -2.86
C GLY A 154 21.76 6.71 -2.38
N SER A 155 20.58 6.40 -2.93
CA SER A 155 19.34 7.16 -2.73
C SER A 155 18.44 6.60 -1.62
N ILE A 156 18.83 5.50 -0.99
CA ILE A 156 17.99 4.82 0.01
C ILE A 156 17.87 5.63 1.32
N HIS A 157 18.86 6.48 1.62
CA HIS A 157 18.83 7.40 2.75
C HIS A 157 18.25 8.78 2.41
N GLU A 158 17.89 9.00 1.14
CA GLU A 158 17.42 10.29 0.67
C GLU A 158 15.91 10.44 0.89
N PRO A 159 15.44 11.67 1.13
CA PRO A 159 14.03 11.93 1.39
C PRO A 159 13.18 11.75 0.12
N LEU A 160 11.96 11.22 0.32
CA LEU A 160 11.04 10.79 -0.73
C LEU A 160 10.63 11.88 -1.75
N HIS A 161 10.80 13.16 -1.41
CA HIS A 161 10.22 14.29 -2.13
C HIS A 161 10.90 14.64 -3.46
N GLY A 162 11.79 13.80 -4.02
CA GLY A 162 12.32 13.94 -5.39
C GLY A 162 13.16 15.21 -5.67
N ARG A 163 13.22 16.15 -4.71
CA ARG A 163 14.08 17.32 -4.75
C ARG A 163 15.44 16.94 -4.16
N TRP A 164 16.25 16.33 -5.02
CA TRP A 164 17.65 16.08 -4.75
C TRP A 164 18.32 17.45 -4.81
N GLY A 165 18.60 18.03 -3.66
CA GLY A 165 19.24 19.33 -3.61
C GLY A 165 20.62 19.22 -4.28
N THR A 166 20.82 19.94 -5.38
CA THR A 166 22.13 20.40 -5.86
C THR A 166 22.72 21.38 -4.84
N GLY A 167 22.91 20.93 -3.60
CA GLY A 167 23.27 21.72 -2.43
C GLY A 167 24.30 21.02 -1.54
N GLN A 168 25.01 20.01 -2.05
CA GLN A 168 26.21 19.48 -1.42
C GLN A 168 27.41 19.38 -2.37
N THR A 169 27.45 20.24 -3.39
CA THR A 169 28.70 20.61 -4.08
C THR A 169 29.20 21.94 -3.50
N GLY A 170 29.67 21.86 -2.25
CA GLY A 170 30.24 22.98 -1.51
C GLY A 170 31.18 22.51 -0.40
N GLY A 171 31.89 21.41 -0.64
CA GLY A 171 32.82 20.80 0.31
C GLY A 171 33.89 20.01 -0.42
N ARG A 172 34.55 20.64 -1.41
CA ARG A 172 35.88 20.20 -1.85
C ARG A 172 36.81 20.34 -0.63
N THR A 173 36.95 19.31 0.17
CA THR A 173 38.23 19.09 0.86
C THR A 173 39.23 18.72 -0.22
N GLY A 174 40.02 19.71 -0.63
CA GLY A 174 41.14 19.48 -1.54
C GLY A 174 42.10 18.45 -0.91
N PRO A 175 42.77 17.60 -1.71
CA PRO A 175 43.92 16.88 -1.22
C PRO A 175 45.03 17.92 -0.98
N THR A 176 45.29 18.23 0.29
CA THR A 176 46.56 18.81 0.71
C THR A 176 47.66 17.81 0.35
N GLY A 177 48.24 18.00 -0.84
CA GLY A 177 49.54 17.46 -1.19
C GLY A 177 50.59 18.15 -0.34
N ALA A 178 50.95 17.53 0.77
CA ALA A 178 52.17 17.81 1.51
C ALA A 178 52.92 16.49 1.67
N LYS A 179 53.87 16.24 0.77
CA LYS A 179 55.03 15.39 1.02
C LYS A 179 56.24 16.13 0.47
N VAL A 180 57.10 16.56 1.40
CA VAL A 180 58.50 16.91 1.18
C VAL A 180 59.27 15.63 0.92
#